data_AF-A0A354FVD4-F1
#
_entry.id   AF-A0A354FVD4-F1
#
_cell.length_a   1.000
_cell.length_b   1.000
_cell.length_c   1.000
_cell.angle_alpha   90.00
_cell.angle_beta   90.00
_cell.angle_gamma   90.00
#
_symmetry.space_group_name_H-M   'P 1'
#
loop_
_entity.id
_entity.type
_entity.pdbx_description
1 polymer ?
#
loop_
_entity_poly.entity_id
_entity_poly.type
_entity_poly.pdbx_seq_one_letter_code
_entity_poly.pdbx_strand_id
1 'polypeptide(L)'
;ISGSFLNLENNGSVDDYLVVTVAARLAADDAQFVIEFSRDLENWERGTALYLGSEDQANGISLRSWRAPEPVSFNQPMKFARLVLTARP
;
A
#
# COMPACT_ATOMS: atom_id res chain seq x y z
N ILE A 1 -4.11 0.11 -9.36
CA ILE A 1 -3.42 0.58 -8.13
C ILE A 1 -3.46 2.10 -8.14
N SER A 2 -3.80 2.72 -7.02
CA SER A 2 -3.71 4.16 -6.81
C SER A 2 -2.84 4.46 -5.59
N GLY A 3 -2.23 5.64 -5.56
CA GLY A 3 -1.45 6.14 -4.43
C GLY A 3 -1.90 7.54 -4.03
N SER A 4 -1.94 7.81 -2.73
CA SER A 4 -2.26 9.12 -2.16
C SER A 4 -1.50 9.34 -0.85
N PHE A 5 -1.29 10.59 -0.47
CA PHE A 5 -0.81 10.93 0.86
C PHE A 5 -2.01 11.11 1.79
N LEU A 6 -2.03 10.38 2.89
CA LEU A 6 -3.05 10.50 3.93
C LEU A 6 -2.38 10.82 5.26
N ASN A 7 -3.01 11.74 5.99
CA ASN A 7 -2.62 12.11 7.33
C ASN A 7 -3.20 11.07 8.31
N LEU A 8 -2.34 10.32 8.97
CA LEU A 8 -2.74 9.18 9.82
C LEU A 8 -2.17 9.34 11.22
N GLU A 9 -2.98 8.98 12.22
CA GLU A 9 -2.53 8.87 13.61
C GLU A 9 -1.74 7.56 13.78
N ASN A 10 -0.59 7.67 14.44
CA ASN A 10 0.26 6.54 14.81
C ASN A 10 0.97 6.87 16.12
N ASN A 11 0.57 6.20 17.22
CA ASN A 11 1.15 6.36 18.55
C ASN A 11 1.16 7.81 19.10
N GLY A 12 0.07 8.54 18.92
CA GLY A 12 -0.13 9.91 19.38
C GLY A 12 0.48 10.98 18.48
N SER A 13 1.16 10.61 17.40
CA SER A 13 1.60 11.52 16.34
C SER A 13 0.69 11.41 15.14
N VAL A 14 0.48 12.52 14.44
CA VAL A 14 -0.32 12.59 13.23
C VAL A 14 0.59 13.03 12.10
N ASP A 15 0.89 12.09 11.19
CA ASP A 15 1.89 12.25 10.14
C ASP A 15 1.34 11.85 8.78
N ASP A 16 1.93 12.39 7.71
CA ASP A 16 1.54 12.03 6.34
C ASP A 16 2.22 10.74 5.90
N TYR A 17 1.44 9.77 5.46
CA TYR A 17 1.93 8.50 4.91
C TYR A 17 1.54 8.38 3.44
N LEU A 18 2.44 7.80 2.64
CA LEU A 18 2.04 7.28 1.35
C LEU A 18 1.15 6.05 1.57
N VAL A 19 -0.08 6.12 1.07
CA VAL A 19 -1.07 5.06 1.10
C VAL A 19 -1.33 4.57 -0.32
N VAL A 20 -1.36 3.26 -0.46
CA VAL A 20 -1.59 2.55 -1.71
C VAL A 20 -2.87 1.77 -1.60
N THR A 21 -3.76 1.93 -2.58
CA THR A 21 -5.00 1.16 -2.69
C THR A 21 -4.97 0.29 -3.95
N VAL A 22 -5.30 -0.98 -3.79
CA VAL A 22 -5.44 -1.95 -4.88
C VAL A 22 -6.88 -2.38 -4.97
N ALA A 23 -7.44 -2.24 -6.17
CA ALA A 23 -8.72 -2.83 -6.54
C ALA A 23 -8.45 -4.21 -7.16
N ALA A 24 -9.00 -5.27 -6.57
CA ALA A 24 -8.90 -6.63 -7.08
C ALA A 24 -10.27 -7.31 -7.03
N ARG A 25 -10.57 -8.19 -8.00
CA ARG A 25 -11.79 -9.01 -7.96
C ARG A 25 -11.70 -10.01 -6.82
N LEU A 26 -12.75 -10.14 -6.01
CA LEU A 26 -12.84 -11.13 -4.93
C LEU A 26 -12.73 -12.56 -5.44
N ALA A 27 -13.21 -12.82 -6.66
CA ALA A 27 -13.15 -14.14 -7.29
C ALA A 27 -11.75 -14.50 -7.86
N ALA A 28 -10.80 -13.57 -7.87
CA ALA A 28 -9.44 -13.83 -8.36
C ALA A 28 -8.57 -14.37 -7.22
N ASP A 29 -8.72 -15.66 -6.88
CA ASP A 29 -7.86 -16.34 -5.90
C ASP A 29 -6.49 -16.73 -6.51
N ASP A 30 -6.39 -16.83 -7.83
CA ASP A 30 -5.18 -17.28 -8.54
C ASP A 30 -4.04 -16.23 -8.54
N ALA A 31 -4.18 -15.12 -7.80
CA ALA A 31 -3.21 -14.04 -7.74
C ALA A 31 -2.85 -13.65 -6.30
N GLN A 32 -1.55 -13.62 -6.02
CA GLN A 32 -1.01 -13.03 -4.79
C GLN A 32 -0.48 -11.63 -5.09
N PHE A 33 -0.84 -10.68 -4.22
CA PHE A 33 -0.44 -9.28 -4.33
C PHE A 33 0.47 -8.91 -3.14
N VAL A 34 1.55 -8.19 -3.40
CA VAL A 34 2.42 -7.61 -2.37
C VAL A 34 2.67 -6.15 -2.73
N ILE A 35 2.51 -5.26 -1.75
CA ILE A 35 2.93 -3.86 -1.87
C ILE A 35 4.35 -3.73 -1.33
N GLU A 36 5.21 -3.11 -2.12
CA GLU A 36 6.57 -2.78 -1.73
C GLU A 36 6.75 -1.26 -1.80
N PHE A 37 7.43 -0.71 -0.82
CA PHE A 37 7.75 0.71 -0.74
C PHE A 37 9.25 0.94 -0.95
N SER A 38 9.60 2.11 -1.44
CA SER A 38 10.99 2.52 -1.62
C SER A 38 11.15 4.01 -1.33
N ARG A 39 12.36 4.39 -0.92
CA ARG A 39 12.74 5.79 -0.69
C ARG A 39 13.57 6.36 -1.84
N ASP A 40 14.15 5.48 -2.66
CA ASP A 40 15.20 5.82 -3.63
C ASP A 40 15.00 5.14 -5.00
N LEU A 41 13.93 4.36 -5.19
CA LEU A 41 13.62 3.52 -6.36
C LEU A 41 14.57 2.33 -6.59
N GLU A 42 15.61 2.19 -5.77
CA GLU A 42 16.61 1.13 -5.88
C GLU A 42 16.35 0.03 -4.85
N ASN A 43 16.14 0.45 -3.59
CA ASN A 43 15.90 -0.43 -2.45
C ASN A 43 14.39 -0.56 -2.20
N TRP A 44 13.86 -1.76 -2.43
CA TRP A 44 12.45 -2.07 -2.27
C TRP A 44 12.22 -2.88 -1.00
N GLU A 45 11.47 -2.31 -0.07
CA GLU A 45 11.16 -2.92 1.21
C GLU A 45 9.92 -3.83 1.06
N ARG A 46 10.15 -5.15 1.12
CA ARG A 46 9.10 -6.16 1.07
C ARG A 46 8.66 -6.55 2.48
N GLY A 47 7.36 -6.66 2.70
CA GLY A 47 6.80 -7.10 3.98
C GLY A 47 6.75 -6.01 5.07
N THR A 48 7.10 -4.77 4.73
CA THR A 48 7.03 -3.62 5.66
C THR A 48 5.75 -2.80 5.49
N ALA A 49 4.98 -3.05 4.43
CA ALA A 49 3.69 -2.40 4.20
C ALA A 49 2.69 -2.72 5.32
N LEU A 50 2.12 -1.70 5.97
CA LEU A 50 1.10 -1.90 7.00
C LEU A 50 -0.30 -1.87 6.40
N TYR A 51 -1.07 -2.92 6.66
CA TYR A 51 -2.44 -3.04 6.17
C TYR A 51 -3.38 -2.10 6.93
N LEU A 52 -4.14 -1.31 6.18
CA LEU A 52 -5.13 -0.38 6.73
C LEU A 52 -6.56 -0.93 6.68
N GLY A 53 -6.81 -1.97 5.89
CA GLY A 53 -8.13 -2.59 5.77
C GLY A 53 -8.58 -2.78 4.33
N SER A 54 -9.79 -3.32 4.20
CA SER A 54 -10.47 -3.57 2.93
C SER A 54 -11.91 -3.08 2.94
N GLU A 55 -12.37 -2.66 1.77
CA GLU A 55 -13.76 -2.34 1.49
C GLU A 55 -14.23 -3.15 0.28
N ASP A 56 -15.25 -3.98 0.47
CA ASP A 56 -15.83 -4.79 -0.60
C ASP A 56 -17.00 -4.06 -1.26
N GLN A 57 -16.94 -3.95 -2.58
CA GLN A 57 -17.96 -3.31 -3.41
C GLN A 57 -18.95 -4.34 -3.94
N ALA A 58 -20.21 -3.92 -4.15
CA ALA A 58 -21.29 -4.77 -4.66
C ALA A 58 -21.01 -5.38 -6.06
N ASN A 59 -20.06 -4.83 -6.81
CA ASN A 59 -19.61 -5.33 -8.11
C ASN A 59 -18.58 -6.48 -8.02
N GLY A 60 -18.27 -6.96 -6.80
CA GLY A 60 -17.30 -8.02 -6.56
C GLY A 60 -15.84 -7.58 -6.57
N ILE A 61 -15.57 -6.28 -6.47
CA ILE A 61 -14.23 -5.70 -6.31
C ILE A 61 -13.98 -5.42 -4.83
N SER A 62 -12.81 -5.83 -4.34
CA SER A 62 -12.29 -5.47 -3.02
C SER A 62 -11.24 -4.38 -3.19
N LEU A 63 -11.43 -3.24 -2.51
CA LEU A 63 -10.44 -2.19 -2.37
C LEU A 63 -9.63 -2.46 -1.11
N ARG A 64 -8.34 -2.72 -1.26
CA ARG A 64 -7.44 -3.03 -0.14
C ARG A 64 -6.38 -1.96 -0.04
N SER A 65 -6.12 -1.48 1.17
CA SER A 65 -5.24 -0.34 1.39
C SER A 65 -4.08 -0.68 2.33
N TRP A 66 -2.90 -0.16 2.00
CA TRP A 66 -1.69 -0.26 2.81
C TRP A 66 -0.99 1.08 2.90
N ARG A 67 -0.37 1.37 4.04
CA ARG A 67 0.55 2.52 4.17
C ARG A 67 2.01 2.09 4.16
N ALA A 68 2.86 3.01 3.75
CA ALA A 68 4.30 2.91 3.96
C ALA A 68 4.63 2.74 5.46
N PRO A 69 5.73 2.03 5.80
CA PRO A 69 6.12 1.80 7.19
C PRO A 69 6.41 3.10 7.93
N GLU A 70 7.07 4.03 7.25
CA GLU A 70 7.46 5.32 7.77
C GLU A 70 6.71 6.46 7.09
N PRO A 71 6.43 7.55 7.83
CA PRO A 71 5.82 8.73 7.25
C PRO A 71 6.77 9.43 6.26
N VAL A 72 6.19 10.36 5.51
CA VAL A 72 6.94 11.38 4.78
C VAL A 72 7.62 12.28 5.79
N SER A 73 8.87 12.62 5.56
CA SER A 73 9.60 13.56 6.39
C SER A 73 10.32 14.59 5.53
N PHE A 74 10.70 15.73 6.12
CA PHE A 74 11.47 16.75 5.43
C PHE A 74 12.76 16.21 4.79
N ASN A 75 13.44 15.28 5.48
CA ASN A 75 14.69 14.68 5.00
C ASN A 75 14.47 13.59 3.95
N GLN A 76 13.25 13.04 3.84
CA GLN A 76 12.87 12.01 2.88
C GLN A 76 11.46 12.31 2.34
N PRO A 77 11.32 13.36 1.51
CA PRO A 77 10.02 13.83 1.05
C PRO A 77 9.41 12.93 -0.03
N MET A 78 10.26 12.17 -0.75
CA MET A 78 9.82 11.24 -1.77
C MET A 78 9.60 9.85 -1.17
N LYS A 79 8.46 9.26 -1.53
CA LYS A 79 8.14 7.86 -1.26
C LYS A 79 7.61 7.25 -2.54
N PHE A 80 8.03 6.03 -2.83
CA PHE A 80 7.64 5.29 -4.00
C PHE A 80 6.96 4.01 -3.56
N ALA A 81 6.04 3.51 -4.39
CA ALA A 81 5.39 2.25 -4.16
C ALA A 81 5.23 1.49 -5.47
N ARG A 82 5.26 0.16 -5.38
CA ARG A 82 4.93 -0.73 -6.49
C ARG A 82 4.07 -1.89 -6.03
N LEU A 83 3.30 -2.42 -6.96
CA LEU A 83 2.56 -3.67 -6.81
C LEU A 83 3.37 -4.80 -7.42
N VAL A 84 3.64 -5.83 -6.63
CA VAL A 84 4.16 -7.10 -7.12
C VAL A 84 3.02 -8.10 -7.19
N LEU A 85 2.81 -8.66 -8.37
CA LEU A 85 1.79 -9.66 -8.66
C LEU A 85 2.44 -11.00 -8.93
N THR A 86 2.02 -12.04 -8.22
CA THR A 86 2.42 -13.42 -8.47
C THR A 86 1.19 -14.23 -8.85
N ALA A 87 1.15 -14.76 -10.07
CA ALA A 87 0.13 -15.74 -10.45
C ALA A 87 0.44 -17.08 -9.78
N ARG A 88 -0.58 -17.71 -9.18
CA ARG A 88 -0.52 -19.07 -8.67
C ARG A 88 -1.09 -20.00 -9.76
N PRO A 89 -0.38 -21.09 -10.10
CA PRO A 89 -0.87 -22.09 -11.05
C PRO A 89 -2.03 -22.91 -10.48
#